data_AF-A0A7K3ISF5-F1
#
_entry.id   AF-A0A7K3ISF5-F1
#
_cell.length_a   1.000
_cell.length_b   1.000
_cell.length_c   1.000
_cell.angle_alpha   90.00
_cell.angle_beta   90.00
_cell.angle_gamma   90.00
#
_symmetry.space_group_name_H-M   'P 1'
#
loop_
_entity.id
_entity.type
_entity.pdbx_description
1 polymer ?
#
loop_
_entity_poly.entity_id
_entity_poly.type
_entity_poly.pdbx_seq_one_letter_code
_entity_poly.pdbx_strand_id
1 'polypeptide(L)'
;LVSFLSLALFSYCASIYYEIIPATISGFLFWLILLMTVISSVTLRHIICYITGNVSGESAAFNEYIITIYLFYRYLAFILLIITILICYTTFLSAKPLIIAGFITTIILYLVRLTKLFLIFLIRNISIFYLILYLCALEFLPVGVLIKYFTGLF
;
A
#
# COMPACT_ATOMS: atom_id res chain seq x y z
N LEU A 1 5.15 -5.84 10.98
CA LEU A 1 6.02 -6.78 10.23
C LEU A 1 5.21 -7.82 9.47
N VAL A 2 4.40 -8.65 10.16
CA VAL A 2 3.58 -9.72 9.54
C VAL A 2 2.75 -9.22 8.36
N SER A 3 2.13 -8.04 8.47
CA SER A 3 1.32 -7.47 7.38
C SER A 3 2.11 -7.20 6.09
N PHE A 4 3.36 -6.73 6.21
CA PHE A 4 4.21 -6.44 5.06
C PHE A 4 4.69 -7.72 4.38
N LEU A 5 4.94 -8.76 5.19
CA LEU A 5 5.30 -10.10 4.71
C LEU A 5 4.20 -10.68 3.81
N SER A 6 2.94 -10.61 4.24
CA SER A 6 1.79 -11.12 3.48
C SER A 6 1.59 -10.36 2.17
N LEU A 7 1.77 -9.04 2.19
CA LEU A 7 1.72 -8.19 0.99
C LEU A 7 2.81 -8.55 -0.02
N ALA A 8 4.05 -8.74 0.44
CA ALA A 8 5.17 -9.15 -0.40
C ALA A 8 4.96 -10.56 -0.98
N LEU A 9 4.43 -11.49 -0.19
CA LEU A 9 4.08 -12.85 -0.62
C LEU A 9 3.03 -12.87 -1.71
N PHE A 10 1.93 -12.12 -1.54
CA PHE A 10 0.90 -12.02 -2.57
C PHE A 10 1.44 -11.40 -3.87
N SER A 11 2.24 -10.33 -3.76
CA SER A 11 2.88 -9.70 -4.91
C SER A 11 3.81 -10.67 -5.64
N TYR A 12 4.55 -11.51 -4.91
CA TYR A 12 5.41 -12.53 -5.47
C TYR A 12 4.62 -13.61 -6.22
N CYS A 13 3.51 -14.11 -5.65
CA CYS A 13 2.61 -15.06 -6.31
C CYS A 13 2.02 -14.45 -7.60
N ALA A 14 1.65 -13.18 -7.59
CA ALA A 14 1.18 -12.48 -8.78
C ALA A 14 2.30 -12.35 -9.84
N SER A 15 3.54 -12.02 -9.45
CA SER A 15 4.67 -11.92 -10.37
C SER A 15 5.06 -13.25 -11.02
N ILE A 16 4.96 -14.37 -10.29
CA ILE A 16 5.10 -15.72 -10.87
C ILE A 16 4.02 -15.95 -11.93
N TYR A 17 2.77 -15.63 -11.59
CA TYR A 17 1.63 -15.89 -12.46
C TYR A 17 1.67 -15.09 -13.78
N TYR A 18 2.16 -13.85 -13.75
CA TYR A 18 2.33 -13.01 -14.95
C TYR A 18 3.68 -13.20 -15.67
N GLU A 19 4.51 -14.16 -15.23
CA GLU A 19 5.85 -14.43 -15.79
C GLU A 19 6.77 -13.19 -15.82
N ILE A 20 6.59 -12.26 -14.87
CA ILE A 20 7.37 -11.00 -14.81
C ILE A 20 8.76 -11.22 -14.19
N ILE A 21 9.08 -12.44 -13.76
CA ILE A 21 10.34 -12.74 -13.08
C ILE A 21 11.48 -12.72 -14.11
N PRO A 22 12.48 -11.82 -13.95
CA PRO A 22 13.68 -11.86 -14.76
C PRO A 22 14.39 -13.20 -14.53
N ALA A 23 14.68 -13.95 -15.60
CA ALA A 23 15.31 -15.27 -15.54
C ALA A 23 16.69 -15.28 -14.84
N THR A 24 17.28 -14.11 -14.61
CA THR A 24 18.59 -13.92 -13.96
C THR A 24 18.54 -13.86 -12.44
N ILE A 25 17.37 -13.75 -11.80
CA ILE A 25 17.24 -13.54 -10.34
C ILE A 25 16.61 -14.77 -9.69
N SER A 26 17.19 -15.25 -8.58
CA SER A 26 16.59 -16.34 -7.80
C SER A 26 15.25 -15.90 -7.19
N GLY A 27 14.26 -16.79 -7.17
CA GLY A 27 12.91 -16.46 -6.67
C GLY A 27 12.90 -15.88 -5.26
N PHE A 28 13.80 -16.36 -4.40
CA PHE A 28 13.97 -15.85 -3.03
C PHE A 28 14.52 -14.40 -3.00
N LEU A 29 15.53 -14.07 -3.82
CA LEU A 29 16.06 -12.71 -3.93
C LEU A 29 15.00 -11.74 -4.43
N PHE A 30 14.19 -12.16 -5.41
CA PHE A 30 13.12 -11.32 -5.95
C PHE A 30 12.04 -11.01 -4.90
N TRP A 31 11.64 -12.00 -4.10
CA TRP A 31 10.73 -11.78 -2.97
C TRP A 31 11.30 -10.79 -1.94
N LEU A 32 12.61 -10.86 -1.66
CA LEU A 32 13.28 -9.98 -0.69
C LEU A 32 13.30 -8.52 -1.18
N ILE A 33 13.49 -8.31 -2.49
CA ILE A 33 13.40 -7.00 -3.14
C ILE A 33 11.97 -6.44 -3.06
N LEU A 34 10.95 -7.26 -3.30
CA LEU A 34 9.55 -6.86 -3.14
C LEU A 34 9.22 -6.49 -1.69
N LEU A 35 9.74 -7.22 -0.73
CA LEU A 35 9.55 -6.91 0.69
C LEU A 35 10.19 -5.56 1.06
N MET A 36 11.44 -5.33 0.61
CA MET A 36 12.13 -4.07 0.85
C MET A 36 11.43 -2.87 0.21
N THR A 37 10.92 -3.02 -1.01
CA THR A 37 10.15 -1.96 -1.68
C THR A 37 8.84 -1.65 -0.97
N VAL A 38 8.11 -2.67 -0.49
CA VAL A 38 6.89 -2.46 0.31
C VAL A 38 7.20 -1.74 1.62
N ILE A 39 8.23 -2.16 2.36
CA ILE A 39 8.63 -1.51 3.63
C ILE A 39 9.01 -0.05 3.36
N SER A 40 9.87 0.19 2.37
CA SER A 40 10.33 1.53 2.01
C SER A 40 9.16 2.46 1.68
N SER A 41 8.23 2.00 0.83
CA SER A 41 7.04 2.77 0.43
C SER A 41 6.15 3.14 1.62
N VAL A 42 5.97 2.23 2.59
CA VAL A 42 5.18 2.52 3.80
C VAL A 42 5.92 3.48 4.74
N THR A 43 7.23 3.30 4.92
CA THR A 43 8.02 4.20 5.78
C THR A 43 8.09 5.63 5.24
N LEU A 44 8.23 5.81 3.93
CA LEU A 44 8.21 7.12 3.29
C LEU A 44 6.87 7.81 3.54
N ARG A 45 5.75 7.11 3.35
CA ARG A 45 4.41 7.64 3.63
C ARG A 45 4.25 8.07 5.09
N HIS A 46 4.75 7.27 6.04
CA HIS A 46 4.72 7.60 7.46
C HIS A 46 5.48 8.89 7.76
N ILE A 47 6.69 9.03 7.22
CA ILE A 47 7.52 10.23 7.41
C ILE A 47 6.81 11.47 6.84
N ILE A 48 6.24 11.38 5.64
CA ILE A 48 5.55 12.51 5.02
C ILE A 48 4.35 12.92 5.88
N CYS A 49 3.49 11.96 6.29
CA CYS A 49 2.35 12.27 7.18
C CYS A 49 2.76 12.91 8.51
N TYR A 50 3.89 12.49 9.08
CA TYR A 50 4.40 13.05 10.32
C TYR A 50 4.88 14.50 10.13
N ILE A 51 5.69 14.77 9.10
CA ILE A 51 6.20 16.11 8.78
C ILE A 51 5.04 17.05 8.48
N THR A 52 4.12 16.61 7.63
CA THR A 52 2.86 17.29 7.33
C THR A 52 2.10 17.69 8.59
N GLY A 53 1.87 16.74 9.50
CA GLY A 53 1.05 16.98 10.68
C GLY A 53 1.70 17.97 11.63
N ASN A 54 3.03 18.00 11.66
CA ASN A 54 3.78 18.98 12.44
C ASN A 54 3.75 20.38 11.80
N VAL A 55 3.88 20.48 10.48
CA VAL A 55 3.82 21.77 9.74
C VAL A 55 2.42 22.39 9.78
N SER A 56 1.37 21.57 9.71
CA SER A 56 -0.02 22.03 9.70
C SER A 56 -0.59 22.34 11.09
N GLY A 57 0.13 22.07 12.19
CA GLY A 57 -0.34 22.28 13.57
C GLY A 57 -1.44 21.29 14.04
N GLU A 58 -2.05 20.55 13.14
CA GLU A 58 -3.12 19.56 13.39
C GLU A 58 -2.57 18.14 13.64
N SER A 59 -1.50 18.01 14.44
CA SER A 59 -0.83 16.74 14.71
C SER A 59 -1.76 15.64 15.25
N ALA A 60 -2.80 16.02 15.99
CA ALA A 60 -3.81 15.10 16.52
C ALA A 60 -4.61 14.39 15.40
N ALA A 61 -5.05 15.13 14.38
CA ALA A 61 -5.79 14.56 13.24
C ALA A 61 -4.91 13.64 12.38
N PHE A 62 -3.65 14.04 12.18
CA PHE A 62 -2.68 13.21 11.45
C PHE A 62 -2.27 11.95 12.21
N ASN A 63 -2.21 12.00 13.54
CA ASN A 63 -1.91 10.82 14.35
C ASN A 63 -3.06 9.79 14.31
N GLU A 64 -4.30 10.26 14.40
CA GLU A 64 -5.49 9.41 14.23
C GLU A 64 -5.56 8.79 12.82
N TYR A 65 -5.16 9.56 11.82
CA TYR A 65 -5.00 9.04 10.46
C TYR A 65 -3.93 7.95 10.37
N ILE A 66 -2.74 8.16 10.94
CA ILE A 66 -1.66 7.17 10.94
C ILE A 66 -2.13 5.85 11.59
N ILE A 67 -2.82 5.90 12.72
CA ILE A 67 -3.37 4.71 13.40
C ILE A 67 -4.37 3.99 12.47
N THR A 68 -5.27 4.74 11.83
CA THR A 68 -6.24 4.20 10.87
C THR A 68 -5.54 3.50 9.70
N ILE A 69 -4.45 4.08 9.18
CA ILE A 69 -3.65 3.47 8.11
C ILE A 69 -3.07 2.12 8.55
N TYR A 70 -2.47 2.04 9.74
CA TYR A 70 -1.90 0.79 10.25
C TYR A 70 -2.95 -0.31 10.42
N LEU A 71 -4.14 0.05 10.93
CA LEU A 71 -5.28 -0.87 11.03
C LEU A 71 -5.72 -1.39 9.65
N PHE A 72 -5.79 -0.50 8.66
CA PHE A 72 -6.10 -0.87 7.27
C PHE A 72 -5.08 -1.84 6.68
N TYR A 73 -3.79 -1.56 6.81
CA TYR A 73 -2.74 -2.46 6.32
C TYR A 73 -2.82 -3.85 6.99
N ARG A 74 -3.19 -3.90 8.26
CA ARG A 74 -3.39 -5.16 8.99
C ARG A 74 -4.61 -5.94 8.48
N TYR A 75 -5.73 -5.26 8.20
CA TYR A 75 -6.92 -5.89 7.64
C TYR A 75 -6.67 -6.41 6.21
N LEU A 76 -6.06 -5.57 5.36
CA LEU A 76 -5.68 -5.92 4.00
C LEU A 76 -4.74 -7.13 3.97
N ALA A 77 -3.71 -7.14 4.81
CA ALA A 77 -2.77 -8.25 4.88
C ALA A 77 -3.42 -9.56 5.33
N PHE A 78 -4.42 -9.50 6.22
CA PHE A 78 -5.16 -10.69 6.64
C PHE A 78 -5.95 -11.30 5.47
N ILE A 79 -6.65 -10.46 4.69
CA ILE A 79 -7.38 -10.89 3.49
C ILE A 79 -6.42 -11.46 2.44
N LEU A 80 -5.32 -10.74 2.15
CA LEU A 80 -4.32 -11.16 1.17
C LEU A 80 -3.65 -12.48 1.55
N LEU A 81 -3.43 -12.72 2.85
CA LEU A 81 -2.87 -13.98 3.34
C LEU A 81 -3.82 -15.16 3.05
N ILE A 82 -5.12 -15.00 3.30
CA ILE A 82 -6.12 -16.03 2.98
C ILE A 82 -6.13 -16.32 1.48
N ILE A 83 -6.11 -15.27 0.64
CA ILE A 83 -6.07 -15.42 -0.83
C ILE A 83 -4.79 -16.14 -1.26
N THR A 84 -3.64 -15.79 -0.67
CA THR A 84 -2.35 -16.41 -1.00
C THR A 84 -2.32 -17.90 -0.65
N ILE A 85 -2.86 -18.28 0.52
CA ILE A 85 -3.00 -19.69 0.91
C ILE A 85 -3.88 -20.42 -0.11
N LEU A 86 -4.99 -19.81 -0.52
CA LEU A 86 -5.90 -20.39 -1.49
C LEU A 86 -5.22 -20.59 -2.85
N ILE A 87 -4.42 -19.63 -3.33
CA ILE A 87 -3.63 -19.74 -4.57
C ILE A 87 -2.64 -20.92 -4.50
N CYS A 88 -1.98 -21.11 -3.35
CA CYS A 88 -0.93 -22.13 -3.21
C CYS A 88 -1.47 -23.55 -3.02
N TYR A 89 -2.62 -23.70 -2.35
CA TYR A 89 -3.13 -25.02 -1.92
C TYR A 89 -4.36 -25.51 -2.68
N THR A 90 -5.06 -24.64 -3.42
CA THR A 90 -6.23 -25.09 -4.21
C THR A 90 -5.83 -25.37 -5.65
N THR A 91 -5.98 -26.64 -6.05
CA THR A 91 -5.90 -27.08 -7.45
C THR A 91 -7.24 -26.94 -8.18
N PHE A 92 -8.33 -26.75 -7.43
CA PHE A 92 -9.70 -26.66 -7.94
C PHE A 92 -10.07 -25.30 -8.53
N LEU A 93 -9.47 -24.20 -8.03
CA LEU A 93 -9.69 -22.87 -8.60
C LEU A 93 -8.47 -22.44 -9.40
N SER A 94 -8.70 -22.03 -10.65
CA SER A 94 -7.68 -21.38 -11.47
C SER A 94 -7.07 -20.18 -10.73
N ALA A 95 -5.76 -19.97 -10.83
CA ALA A 95 -5.09 -18.85 -10.16
C ALA A 95 -5.58 -17.46 -10.61
N LYS A 96 -6.06 -17.35 -11.87
CA LYS A 96 -6.61 -16.12 -12.47
C LYS A 96 -7.66 -15.41 -11.59
N PRO A 97 -8.82 -16.02 -11.28
CA PRO A 97 -9.86 -15.37 -10.48
C PRO A 97 -9.39 -14.99 -9.07
N LEU A 98 -8.49 -15.75 -8.45
CA LEU A 98 -7.99 -15.44 -7.11
C LEU A 98 -7.09 -14.19 -7.10
N ILE A 99 -6.21 -14.06 -8.09
CA ILE A 99 -5.37 -12.87 -8.23
C ILE A 99 -6.23 -11.64 -8.51
N ILE A 100 -7.24 -11.77 -9.40
CA ILE A 100 -8.19 -10.69 -9.69
C ILE A 100 -8.96 -10.30 -8.42
N ALA A 101 -9.41 -11.26 -7.62
CA ALA A 101 -10.08 -11.00 -6.35
C ALA A 101 -9.16 -10.27 -5.35
N GLY A 102 -7.88 -10.63 -5.28
CA GLY A 102 -6.87 -9.92 -4.47
C GLY A 102 -6.68 -8.48 -4.93
N PHE A 103 -6.70 -8.22 -6.23
CA PHE A 103 -6.60 -6.86 -6.78
C PHE A 103 -7.86 -6.03 -6.48
N ILE A 104 -9.05 -6.61 -6.71
CA ILE A 104 -10.34 -5.97 -6.43
C ILE A 104 -10.47 -5.62 -4.94
N THR A 105 -10.15 -6.56 -4.04
CA THR A 105 -10.19 -6.31 -2.60
C THR A 105 -9.23 -5.20 -2.18
N THR A 106 -8.05 -5.13 -2.80
CA THR A 106 -7.10 -4.03 -2.58
C THR A 106 -7.67 -2.68 -3.01
N ILE A 107 -8.30 -2.59 -4.19
CA ILE A 107 -8.94 -1.37 -4.69
C ILE A 107 -10.10 -0.93 -3.78
N ILE A 108 -10.97 -1.86 -3.39
CA ILE A 108 -12.13 -1.53 -2.53
C ILE A 108 -11.63 -1.00 -1.19
N LEU A 109 -10.67 -1.68 -0.55
CA LEU A 109 -10.12 -1.22 0.73
C LEU A 109 -9.40 0.11 0.60
N TYR A 110 -8.77 0.37 -0.54
CA TYR A 110 -8.21 1.67 -0.85
C TYR A 110 -9.28 2.78 -0.87
N LEU A 111 -10.39 2.56 -1.55
CA LEU A 111 -11.51 3.51 -1.60
C LEU A 111 -12.11 3.75 -0.21
N VAL A 112 -12.33 2.70 0.60
CA VAL A 112 -12.85 2.84 1.97
C VAL A 112 -11.87 3.63 2.85
N ARG A 113 -10.57 3.49 2.64
CA ARG A 113 -9.57 4.31 3.34
C ARG A 113 -9.71 5.79 2.98
N LEU A 114 -9.88 6.12 1.70
CA LEU A 114 -10.06 7.50 1.25
C LEU A 114 -11.33 8.13 1.84
N THR A 115 -12.44 7.38 1.91
CA THR A 115 -13.70 7.91 2.47
C THR A 115 -13.61 8.12 3.99
N LYS A 116 -12.95 7.22 4.75
CA LYS A 116 -12.71 7.44 6.18
C LYS A 116 -11.86 8.67 6.46
N LEU A 117 -10.81 8.88 5.66
CA LEU A 117 -9.97 10.06 5.79
C LEU A 117 -10.75 11.34 5.51
N PHE A 118 -11.56 11.33 4.45
CA PHE A 118 -12.45 12.45 4.13
C PHE A 118 -13.40 12.78 5.29
N LEU A 119 -13.95 11.75 5.95
CA LEU A 119 -14.87 11.91 7.08
C LEU A 119 -14.18 12.53 8.31
N ILE A 120 -12.96 12.09 8.66
CA ILE A 120 -12.20 12.62 9.81
C ILE A 120 -11.96 14.13 9.67
N PHE A 121 -11.61 14.59 8.47
CA PHE A 121 -11.36 16.00 8.20
C PHE A 121 -12.63 16.85 8.10
N LEU A 122 -13.73 16.27 7.59
CA LEU A 122 -15.02 16.95 7.53
C LEU A 122 -15.53 17.30 8.94
N ILE A 123 -15.37 16.38 9.90
CA ILE A 123 -15.76 16.59 11.30
C ILE A 123 -14.93 17.72 11.96
N ARG A 124 -13.66 17.90 11.55
CA ARG A 124 -12.76 18.93 12.09
C ARG A 124 -12.85 20.31 11.41
N ASN A 125 -13.83 20.57 10.52
CA ASN A 125 -14.04 21.88 9.87
C ASN A 125 -12.83 22.42 9.08
N ILE A 126 -11.98 21.55 8.55
CA ILE A 126 -10.87 21.95 7.68
C ILE A 126 -11.37 22.02 6.23
N SER A 127 -11.02 23.08 5.50
CA SER A 127 -11.50 23.34 4.13
C SER A 127 -11.25 22.15 3.19
N ILE A 128 -12.32 21.67 2.56
CA ILE A 128 -12.37 20.50 1.65
C ILE A 128 -11.39 20.64 0.47
N PHE A 129 -11.12 21.87 0.00
CA PHE A 129 -10.17 22.14 -1.08
C PHE A 129 -8.71 21.91 -0.67
N TYR A 130 -8.35 22.29 0.56
CA TYR A 130 -7.02 22.01 1.09
C TYR A 130 -6.81 20.51 1.27
N LEU A 131 -7.85 19.77 1.66
CA LEU A 131 -7.81 18.32 1.79
C LEU A 131 -7.54 17.59 0.47
N ILE A 132 -8.28 17.89 -0.60
CA ILE A 132 -8.07 17.24 -1.91
C ILE A 132 -6.66 17.52 -2.44
N LEU A 133 -6.17 18.76 -2.28
CA LEU A 133 -4.84 19.16 -2.72
C LEU A 133 -3.75 18.46 -1.90
N TYR A 134 -3.94 18.35 -0.58
CA TYR A 134 -3.02 17.67 0.32
C TYR A 134 -2.99 16.17 0.08
N LEU A 135 -4.15 15.56 -0.20
CA LEU A 135 -4.30 14.15 -0.47
C LEU A 135 -3.59 13.78 -1.78
N CYS A 136 -3.87 14.51 -2.86
CA CYS A 136 -3.16 14.35 -4.12
C CYS A 136 -1.66 14.60 -3.95
N ALA A 137 -1.25 15.66 -3.26
CA ALA A 137 0.17 15.93 -3.02
C ALA A 137 0.81 14.76 -2.26
N LEU A 138 0.24 14.31 -1.15
CA LEU A 138 0.85 13.29 -0.30
C LEU A 138 0.80 11.87 -0.90
N GLU A 139 -0.13 11.62 -1.80
CA GLU A 139 -0.33 10.33 -2.47
C GLU A 139 0.52 10.19 -3.74
N PHE A 140 0.65 11.28 -4.52
CA PHE A 140 1.49 11.32 -5.73
C PHE A 140 2.95 11.70 -5.47
N LEU A 141 3.26 12.44 -4.40
CA LEU A 141 4.64 12.85 -4.07
C LEU A 141 5.60 11.69 -3.78
N PRO A 142 5.27 10.62 -3.03
CA PRO A 142 6.19 9.49 -2.87
C PRO A 142 6.45 8.76 -4.20
N VAL A 143 5.45 8.71 -5.09
CA VAL A 143 5.59 8.14 -6.43
C VAL A 143 6.47 9.03 -7.31
N GLY A 144 6.27 10.35 -7.25
CA GLY A 144 7.07 11.33 -7.98
C GLY A 144 8.54 11.38 -7.54
N VAL A 145 8.81 11.24 -6.24
CA VAL A 145 10.19 11.16 -5.71
C VAL A 145 10.88 9.88 -6.18
N LEU A 146 10.19 8.73 -6.18
CA LEU A 146 10.74 7.47 -6.70
C LEU A 146 11.05 7.58 -8.19
N ILE A 147 10.13 8.08 -9.02
CA ILE A 147 10.36 8.26 -10.46
C ILE A 147 11.54 9.19 -10.71
N LYS A 148 11.61 10.32 -10.00
CA LYS A 148 12.73 11.26 -10.14
C LYS A 148 14.07 10.64 -9.73
N TYR A 149 14.08 9.76 -8.73
CA TYR A 149 15.28 9.04 -8.32
C TYR A 149 15.72 7.99 -9.35
N PHE A 150 14.77 7.23 -9.91
CA PHE A 150 15.06 6.23 -10.95
C PHE A 150 15.46 6.86 -12.29
N THR A 151 14.84 7.97 -12.68
CA THR A 151 15.17 8.71 -13.91
C THR A 151 16.42 9.57 -13.76
N GLY A 152 16.74 10.06 -12.55
CA GLY A 152 17.95 10.83 -12.28
C GLY A 152 19.23 9.98 -12.13
N LEU A 153 19.10 8.65 -12.18
CA LEU A 153 20.21 7.69 -12.11
C LEU A 153 20.60 7.12 -13.50
N PHE A 154 19.98 7.62 -14.57
CA PHE A 154 20.29 7.32 -15.97
C PHE A 154 20.83 8.56 -16.69
#